data_AF-A0AA86B8Y2-F1
#
_entry.id   AF-A0AA86B8Y2-F1
#
_cell.length_a   1.000
_cell.length_b   1.000
_cell.length_c   1.000
_cell.angle_alpha   90.00
_cell.angle_beta   90.00
_cell.angle_gamma   90.00
#
_symmetry.space_group_name_H-M   'P 1'
#
loop_
_entity.id
_entity.type
_entity.pdbx_description
1 polymer ?
#
loop_
_entity_poly.entity_id
_entity_poly.type
_entity_poly.pdbx_seq_one_letter_code
_entity_poly.pdbx_strand_id
1 'polypeptide(L)'
;MKRLIVGISGASGAIYGVRLLQILRDVDSVETHLVMSQAARQTLALETHFSLREVQALADVTHDARDIAASISSGSYPTAGMVILPCSIKTLSGIVHSYTDGLLTRAADVILKERRPLVLCVRETPLHIGHLRLMTQAAEIGAVIMPPVPAFYHLPQTLDDVINQTVNRVLDQFDIPLPHDLFVRWQGA
;
A
#
# COMPACT_ATOMS: atom_id res chain seq x y z
N MET A 1 5.32 -17.13 9.10
CA MET A 1 4.36 -16.00 9.00
C MET A 1 5.11 -14.77 8.50
N LYS A 2 4.71 -14.21 7.36
CA LYS A 2 5.28 -13.00 6.76
C LYS A 2 4.58 -11.77 7.37
N ARG A 3 5.32 -10.80 7.89
CA ARG A 3 4.73 -9.54 8.38
C ARG A 3 4.71 -8.50 7.29
N LEU A 4 3.53 -8.06 6.85
CA LEU A 4 3.40 -7.03 5.81
C LEU A 4 2.86 -5.74 6.43
N ILE A 5 3.57 -4.63 6.20
CA ILE A 5 3.07 -3.31 6.57
C ILE A 5 2.15 -2.81 5.46
N VAL A 6 0.92 -2.43 5.82
CA VAL A 6 -0.06 -1.83 4.93
C VAL A 6 -0.26 -0.37 5.33
N GLY A 7 0.28 0.53 4.52
CA GLY A 7 0.07 1.96 4.62
C GLY A 7 -1.12 2.41 3.80
N ILE A 8 -1.99 3.24 4.37
CA ILE A 8 -3.04 3.95 3.61
C ILE A 8 -2.81 5.44 3.79
N SER A 9 -2.62 6.15 2.67
CA SER A 9 -2.41 7.61 2.67
C SER A 9 -3.58 8.36 2.03
N GLY A 10 -3.60 9.69 2.14
CA GLY A 10 -4.71 10.54 1.68
C GLY A 10 -4.68 10.84 0.18
N ALA A 11 -4.62 9.80 -0.65
CA ALA A 11 -4.94 9.88 -2.06
C ALA A 11 -6.24 9.14 -2.33
N SER A 12 -6.95 9.53 -3.40
CA SER A 12 -8.17 8.84 -3.82
C SER A 12 -7.89 7.37 -4.17
N GLY A 13 -8.86 6.51 -3.90
CA GLY A 13 -8.74 5.05 -4.01
C GLY A 13 -8.57 4.35 -2.66
N ALA A 14 -9.15 4.87 -1.57
CA ALA A 14 -9.07 4.23 -0.25
C ALA A 14 -9.53 2.76 -0.28
N ILE A 15 -10.48 2.44 -1.18
CA ILE A 15 -11.00 1.09 -1.38
C ILE A 15 -9.93 0.04 -1.72
N TYR A 16 -8.83 0.41 -2.39
CA TYR A 16 -7.76 -0.53 -2.71
C TYR A 16 -7.06 -1.04 -1.44
N GLY A 17 -6.78 -0.14 -0.49
CA GLY A 17 -6.19 -0.50 0.80
C GLY A 17 -7.14 -1.33 1.66
N VAL A 18 -8.43 -0.98 1.67
CA VAL A 18 -9.46 -1.76 2.36
C VAL A 18 -9.56 -3.16 1.76
N ARG A 19 -9.63 -3.28 0.44
CA ARG A 19 -9.73 -4.57 -0.25
C ARG A 19 -8.50 -5.44 -0.03
N LEU A 20 -7.31 -4.85 -0.03
CA LEU A 20 -6.08 -5.58 0.31
C LEU A 20 -6.15 -6.19 1.71
N LEU A 21 -6.59 -5.43 2.72
CA LEU A 21 -6.75 -5.95 4.08
C LEU A 21 -7.81 -7.04 4.18
N GLN A 22 -8.94 -6.89 3.47
CA GLN A 22 -9.97 -7.94 3.41
C GLN A 22 -9.42 -9.26 2.87
N ILE A 23 -8.63 -9.20 1.79
CA ILE A 23 -8.01 -10.38 1.19
C ILE A 23 -6.98 -11.00 2.15
N LEU A 24 -6.11 -10.17 2.75
CA LEU A 24 -5.04 -10.65 3.61
C LEU A 24 -5.53 -11.24 4.93
N ARG A 25 -6.70 -10.84 5.42
CA ARG A 25 -7.31 -11.41 6.64
C ARG A 25 -7.52 -12.93 6.53
N ASP A 26 -7.79 -13.43 5.32
CA ASP A 26 -8.03 -14.86 5.08
C ASP A 26 -6.73 -15.60 4.69
N VAL A 27 -5.56 -14.97 4.84
CA VAL A 27 -4.24 -15.54 4.51
C VAL A 27 -3.45 -15.79 5.79
N ASP A 28 -3.63 -16.96 6.41
CA ASP A 28 -3.00 -17.37 7.68
C ASP A 28 -1.47 -17.23 7.72
N SER A 29 -0.82 -17.22 6.55
CA SER A 29 0.63 -17.08 6.44
C SER A 29 1.13 -15.63 6.57
N VAL A 30 0.23 -14.64 6.63
CA VAL A 30 0.54 -13.20 6.69
C VAL A 30 -0.02 -12.58 7.97
N GLU A 31 0.79 -11.74 8.61
CA GLU A 31 0.39 -10.86 9.70
C GLU A 31 0.47 -9.41 9.19
N THR A 32 -0.63 -8.67 9.27
CA THR A 32 -0.76 -7.32 8.72
C THR A 32 -0.56 -6.24 9.78
N HIS A 33 0.28 -5.26 9.47
CA HIS A 33 0.49 -4.07 10.28
C HIS A 33 -0.05 -2.84 9.54
N LEU A 34 -1.21 -2.35 9.96
CA LEU A 34 -1.86 -1.18 9.37
C LEU A 34 -1.33 0.14 9.97
N VAL A 35 -1.05 1.10 9.11
CA VAL A 35 -0.85 2.51 9.48
C VAL A 35 -1.60 3.41 8.51
N MET A 36 -2.48 4.27 9.02
CA MET A 36 -3.30 5.19 8.21
C MET A 36 -2.97 6.64 8.54
N SER A 37 -2.63 7.44 7.52
CA SER A 37 -2.43 8.88 7.72
C SER A 37 -3.74 9.59 8.09
N GLN A 38 -3.66 10.79 8.68
CA GLN A 38 -4.86 11.57 9.00
C GLN A 38 -5.70 11.87 7.74
N ALA A 39 -5.04 12.23 6.63
CA ALA A 39 -5.73 12.49 5.37
C ALA A 39 -6.40 11.21 4.80
N ALA A 40 -5.81 10.03 5.00
CA ALA A 40 -6.43 8.77 4.59
C ALA A 40 -7.77 8.52 5.30
N ARG A 41 -7.90 8.91 6.58
CA ARG A 41 -9.15 8.78 7.33
C ARG A 41 -10.27 9.65 6.73
N GLN A 42 -9.92 10.84 6.25
CA GLN A 42 -10.86 11.73 5.56
C GLN A 42 -11.26 11.15 4.19
N THR A 43 -10.29 10.69 3.40
CA THR A 43 -10.57 10.06 2.10
C THR A 43 -11.43 8.81 2.24
N LEU A 44 -11.15 7.95 3.22
CA LEU A 44 -11.96 6.76 3.49
C LEU A 44 -13.44 7.09 3.70
N ALA A 45 -13.72 8.12 4.51
CA ALA A 45 -15.09 8.54 4.81
C ALA A 45 -15.82 9.17 3.62
N LEU A 46 -15.07 9.74 2.66
CA LEU A 46 -15.63 10.33 1.45
C LEU A 46 -15.89 9.30 0.35
N GLU A 47 -15.08 8.25 0.26
CA GLU A 47 -15.07 7.34 -0.89
C GLU A 47 -15.69 5.98 -0.62
N THR A 48 -15.94 5.63 0.65
CA THR A 48 -16.39 4.29 1.02
C THR A 48 -17.46 4.32 2.10
N HIS A 49 -18.17 3.21 2.24
CA HIS A 49 -19.12 3.00 3.35
C HIS A 49 -18.46 2.45 4.62
N PHE A 50 -17.13 2.23 4.61
CA PHE A 50 -16.42 1.70 5.76
C PHE A 50 -16.07 2.80 6.75
N SER A 51 -16.35 2.55 8.02
CA SER A 51 -15.81 3.33 9.12
C SER A 51 -14.33 3.04 9.33
N LEU A 52 -13.62 3.99 9.96
CA LEU A 52 -12.23 3.79 10.36
C LEU A 52 -12.05 2.53 11.20
N ARG A 53 -12.98 2.27 12.13
CA ARG A 53 -12.91 1.11 13.04
C ARG A 53 -13.05 -0.21 12.30
N GLU A 54 -13.94 -0.27 11.31
CA GLU A 54 -14.10 -1.48 10.47
C GLU A 54 -12.83 -1.78 9.70
N VAL A 55 -12.20 -0.76 9.10
CA VAL A 55 -10.94 -0.94 8.38
C VAL A 55 -9.81 -1.35 9.32
N GLN A 56 -9.70 -0.73 10.50
CA GLN A 56 -8.71 -1.12 11.51
C GLN A 56 -8.88 -2.56 11.99
N ALA A 57 -10.13 -3.01 12.12
CA ALA A 57 -10.41 -4.40 12.50
C ALA A 57 -10.00 -5.40 11.43
N LEU A 58 -9.82 -4.99 10.16
CA LEU A 58 -9.33 -5.86 9.09
C LEU A 58 -7.86 -6.28 9.27
N ALA A 59 -7.07 -5.50 10.01
CA ALA A 59 -5.65 -5.79 10.24
C ALA A 59 -5.40 -6.51 11.57
N ASP A 60 -4.33 -7.28 11.64
CA ASP A 60 -3.90 -7.97 12.88
C ASP A 60 -3.37 -6.98 13.90
N VAL A 61 -2.63 -5.97 13.44
CA VAL A 61 -2.07 -4.89 14.27
C VAL A 61 -2.34 -3.54 13.61
N THR A 62 -2.92 -2.60 14.36
CA THR A 62 -3.10 -1.22 13.92
C THR A 62 -2.21 -0.29 14.72
N HIS A 63 -1.47 0.59 14.03
CA HIS A 63 -0.62 1.60 14.65
C HIS A 63 -1.16 3.02 14.44
N ASP A 64 -1.03 3.90 15.45
CA ASP A 64 -1.33 5.33 15.26
C ASP A 64 -0.22 5.98 14.42
N ALA A 65 -0.60 6.81 13.44
CA ALA A 65 0.37 7.46 12.56
C ALA A 65 1.34 8.41 13.27
N ARG A 66 1.05 8.81 14.52
CA ARG A 66 1.92 9.64 15.36
C ARG A 66 2.80 8.82 16.30
N ASP A 67 2.56 7.52 16.43
CA ASP A 67 3.33 6.66 17.32
C ASP A 67 4.67 6.26 16.67
N ILE A 68 5.67 7.13 16.77
CA ILE A 68 7.02 6.86 16.28
C ILE A 68 7.74 5.75 17.07
N ALA A 69 7.20 5.30 18.20
CA ALA A 69 7.77 4.24 19.03
C ALA A 69 7.23 2.84 18.68
N ALA A 70 6.28 2.75 17.75
CA ALA A 70 5.72 1.50 17.27
C ALA A 70 6.78 0.54 16.70
N SER A 71 6.52 -0.77 16.76
CA SER A 71 7.47 -1.80 16.31
C SER A 71 7.98 -1.59 14.88
N ILE A 72 7.11 -1.15 13.97
CA ILE A 72 7.44 -0.92 12.56
C ILE A 72 8.33 0.31 12.31
N SER A 73 8.66 1.09 13.34
CA SER A 73 9.60 2.21 13.26
C SER A 73 11.07 1.78 13.42
N SER A 74 11.32 0.50 13.72
CA SER A 74 12.65 -0.08 13.89
C SER A 74 12.96 -1.14 12.84
N GLY A 75 14.18 -1.09 12.29
CA GLY A 75 14.69 -2.10 11.36
C GLY A 75 14.95 -3.45 12.01
N SER A 76 15.20 -3.49 13.32
CA SER A 76 15.39 -4.74 14.06
C SER A 76 14.12 -5.58 14.17
N TYR A 77 12.94 -4.98 13.91
CA TYR A 77 11.69 -5.70 13.82
C TYR A 77 11.54 -6.28 12.40
N PRO A 78 11.55 -7.62 12.22
CA PRO A 78 11.58 -8.22 10.90
C PRO A 78 10.20 -8.14 10.22
N THR A 79 10.19 -7.56 9.03
CA THR A 79 9.01 -7.47 8.15
C THR A 79 9.37 -7.97 6.75
N ALA A 80 8.38 -8.48 6.02
CA ALA A 80 8.52 -8.94 4.64
C ALA A 80 8.57 -7.77 3.64
N GLY A 81 8.12 -6.58 4.05
CA GLY A 81 8.05 -5.40 3.20
C GLY A 81 6.95 -4.44 3.66
N MET A 82 6.67 -3.45 2.80
CA MET A 82 5.58 -2.50 3.00
C MET A 82 4.95 -2.11 1.68
N VAL A 83 3.63 -1.97 1.67
CA VAL A 83 2.88 -1.34 0.59
C VAL A 83 2.18 -0.09 1.10
N ILE A 84 2.14 0.98 0.29
CA ILE A 84 1.28 2.14 0.53
C ILE A 84 0.22 2.21 -0.57
N LEU A 85 -1.03 1.90 -0.22
CA LEU A 85 -2.14 1.72 -1.15
C LEU A 85 -3.42 2.41 -0.63
N PRO A 86 -3.79 3.59 -1.16
CA PRO A 86 -3.07 4.40 -2.15
C PRO A 86 -1.95 5.25 -1.52
N CYS A 87 -0.98 5.66 -2.35
CA CYS A 87 0.12 6.57 -2.00
C CYS A 87 -0.11 7.96 -2.60
N SER A 88 -0.18 8.99 -1.75
CA SER A 88 -0.30 10.39 -2.17
C SER A 88 1.06 10.99 -2.52
N ILE A 89 1.05 12.03 -3.36
CA ILE A 89 2.27 12.79 -3.68
C ILE A 89 2.95 13.34 -2.42
N LYS A 90 2.18 13.79 -1.41
CA LYS A 90 2.74 14.23 -0.12
C LYS A 90 3.52 13.10 0.57
N THR A 91 2.96 11.89 0.59
CA THR A 91 3.61 10.73 1.22
C THR A 91 4.85 10.31 0.44
N LEU A 92 4.74 10.24 -0.90
CA LEU A 92 5.87 9.97 -1.80
C LEU A 92 7.01 10.98 -1.58
N SER A 93 6.70 12.27 -1.55
CA SER A 93 7.68 13.34 -1.30
C SER A 93 8.36 13.18 0.06
N GLY A 94 7.60 12.87 1.11
CA GLY A 94 8.15 12.60 2.43
C GLY A 94 9.14 11.42 2.44
N ILE A 95 8.82 10.34 1.71
CA ILE A 95 9.69 9.16 1.59
C ILE A 95 10.97 9.49 0.83
N VAL A 96 10.86 10.13 -0.34
CA VAL A 96 12.01 10.49 -1.19
C VAL A 96 13.02 11.38 -0.47
N HIS A 97 12.54 12.26 0.42
CA HIS A 97 13.39 13.18 1.17
C HIS A 97 13.75 12.69 2.58
N SER A 98 13.47 11.41 2.92
CA SER A 98 13.64 10.86 4.28
C SER A 98 13.04 11.77 5.36
N TYR A 99 11.94 12.45 5.04
CA TYR A 99 11.23 13.33 5.96
C TYR A 99 10.22 12.50 6.77
N THR A 100 10.74 11.86 7.82
CA THR A 100 10.01 10.89 8.66
C THR A 100 9.17 11.56 9.76
N ASP A 101 8.30 12.49 9.37
CA ASP A 101 7.43 13.29 10.27
C ASP A 101 6.26 12.50 10.90
N GLY A 102 6.12 11.22 10.56
CA GLY A 102 5.15 10.33 11.17
C GLY A 102 5.49 8.87 10.91
N LEU A 103 4.77 7.96 11.57
CA LEU A 103 5.03 6.53 11.50
C LEU A 103 4.93 5.97 10.08
N LEU A 104 4.02 6.48 9.25
CA LEU A 104 3.85 6.01 7.86
C LEU A 104 5.13 6.22 7.03
N THR A 105 5.69 7.43 7.03
CA THR A 105 6.94 7.73 6.29
C THR A 105 8.16 7.16 7.00
N ARG A 106 8.15 7.09 8.34
CA ARG A 106 9.20 6.43 9.12
C ARG A 106 9.31 4.94 8.81
N ALA A 107 8.20 4.22 8.77
CA ALA A 107 8.18 2.80 8.43
C ALA A 107 8.69 2.57 7.01
N ALA A 108 8.31 3.40 6.04
CA ALA A 108 8.81 3.33 4.67
C ALA A 108 10.33 3.55 4.58
N ASP A 109 10.87 4.54 5.31
CA ASP A 109 12.31 4.80 5.42
C ASP A 109 13.07 3.59 6.03
N VAL A 110 12.47 2.95 7.05
CA VAL A 110 12.99 1.70 7.62
C VAL A 110 13.02 0.57 6.59
N ILE A 111 11.97 0.42 5.79
CA ILE A 111 11.91 -0.62 4.75
C ILE A 111 13.01 -0.42 3.71
N LEU A 112 13.22 0.82 3.26
CA LEU A 112 14.27 1.15 2.30
C LEU A 112 15.67 0.90 2.86
N LYS A 113 15.98 1.38 4.07
CA LYS A 113 17.33 1.20 4.64
C LYS A 113 17.66 -0.26 4.94
N GLU A 114 16.65 -1.08 5.26
CA GLU A 114 16.79 -2.53 5.47
C GLU A 114 16.73 -3.33 4.17
N ARG A 115 16.64 -2.66 3.00
CA ARG A 115 16.56 -3.27 1.67
C ARG A 115 15.41 -4.27 1.53
N ARG A 116 14.28 -3.95 2.15
CA ARG A 116 13.03 -4.72 2.05
C ARG A 116 12.15 -4.13 0.94
N PRO A 117 11.27 -4.92 0.30
CA PRO A 117 10.36 -4.41 -0.72
C PRO A 117 9.47 -3.28 -0.18
N LEU A 118 9.52 -2.12 -0.85
CA LEU A 118 8.58 -1.00 -0.65
C LEU A 118 7.78 -0.78 -1.93
N VAL A 119 6.47 -1.02 -1.90
CA VAL A 119 5.57 -0.82 -3.04
C VAL A 119 4.75 0.45 -2.84
N LEU A 120 4.87 1.40 -3.76
CA LEU A 120 4.18 2.69 -3.71
C LEU A 120 3.12 2.75 -4.81
N CYS A 121 1.86 2.66 -4.40
CA CYS A 121 0.72 2.76 -5.33
C CYS A 121 0.29 4.21 -5.51
N VAL A 122 1.14 4.98 -6.18
CA VAL A 122 0.95 6.43 -6.38
C VAL A 122 -0.32 6.67 -7.19
N ARG A 123 -1.24 7.48 -6.64
CA ARG A 123 -2.47 7.88 -7.33
C ARG A 123 -2.53 9.40 -7.45
N GLU A 124 -2.31 9.89 -8.67
CA GLU A 124 -2.50 11.29 -9.05
C GLU A 124 -2.67 11.42 -10.57
N THR A 125 -3.47 12.38 -11.04
CA THR A 125 -3.55 12.73 -12.47
C THR A 125 -4.21 14.10 -12.65
N PRO A 126 -3.71 14.97 -13.56
CA PRO A 126 -2.49 14.81 -14.37
C PRO A 126 -1.21 14.96 -13.52
N LEU A 127 -0.11 14.44 -14.03
CA LEU A 127 1.20 14.54 -13.39
C LEU A 127 1.99 15.71 -13.97
N HIS A 128 2.47 16.62 -13.12
CA HIS A 128 3.47 17.59 -13.52
C HIS A 128 4.89 17.05 -13.30
N ILE A 129 5.91 17.72 -13.85
CA ILE A 129 7.30 17.26 -13.81
C ILE A 129 7.84 17.01 -12.38
N GLY A 130 7.40 17.77 -11.39
CA GLY A 130 7.74 17.52 -9.98
C GLY A 130 7.31 16.14 -9.48
N HIS A 131 6.08 15.68 -9.79
CA HIS A 131 5.60 14.35 -9.41
C HIS A 131 6.44 13.26 -10.08
N LEU A 132 6.73 13.42 -11.38
CA LEU A 132 7.54 12.48 -12.14
C LEU A 132 8.96 12.35 -11.55
N ARG A 133 9.61 13.48 -11.22
CA ARG A 133 10.94 13.47 -10.58
C ARG A 133 10.94 12.80 -9.21
N LEU A 134 9.86 12.94 -8.44
CA LEU A 134 9.72 12.22 -7.16
C LEU A 134 9.56 10.72 -7.37
N MET A 135 8.75 10.30 -8.35
CA MET A 135 8.59 8.87 -8.67
C MET A 135 9.89 8.27 -9.20
N THR A 136 10.64 8.99 -10.03
CA THR A 136 11.97 8.56 -10.49
C THR A 136 12.94 8.38 -9.32
N GLN A 137 13.06 9.37 -8.44
CA GLN A 137 13.94 9.27 -7.27
C GLN A 137 13.54 8.13 -6.33
N ALA A 138 12.24 7.94 -6.10
CA ALA A 138 11.75 6.81 -5.32
C ALA A 138 12.15 5.46 -5.94
N ALA A 139 12.09 5.33 -7.26
CA ALA A 139 12.57 4.14 -7.95
C ALA A 139 14.10 3.96 -7.83
N GLU A 140 14.87 5.05 -7.94
CA GLU A 140 16.34 5.04 -7.81
C GLU A 140 16.81 4.60 -6.41
N ILE A 141 16.05 4.93 -5.35
CA ILE A 141 16.35 4.49 -3.98
C ILE A 141 15.79 3.08 -3.65
N GLY A 142 15.18 2.40 -4.61
CA GLY A 142 14.76 0.99 -4.50
C GLY A 142 13.27 0.76 -4.20
N ALA A 143 12.42 1.79 -4.23
CA ALA A 143 10.98 1.59 -4.15
C ALA A 143 10.39 1.13 -5.50
N VAL A 144 9.34 0.32 -5.45
CA VAL A 144 8.56 -0.07 -6.63
C VAL A 144 7.44 0.95 -6.84
N ILE A 145 7.44 1.62 -7.99
CA ILE A 145 6.35 2.52 -8.40
C ILE A 145 5.27 1.70 -9.13
N MET A 146 4.15 1.46 -8.45
CA MET A 146 3.06 0.61 -8.94
C MET A 146 1.71 1.33 -8.85
N PRO A 147 1.46 2.37 -9.66
CA PRO A 147 0.19 3.09 -9.65
C PRO A 147 -0.98 2.13 -9.98
N PRO A 148 -2.20 2.37 -9.45
CA PRO A 148 -3.38 1.57 -9.74
C PRO A 148 -3.92 1.86 -11.15
N VAL A 149 -3.21 1.37 -12.17
CA VAL A 149 -3.56 1.52 -13.59
C VAL A 149 -4.31 0.25 -14.04
N PRO A 150 -5.58 0.35 -14.46
CA PRO A 150 -6.40 -0.80 -14.83
C PRO A 150 -5.86 -1.50 -16.08
N ALA A 151 -5.90 -2.83 -16.10
CA ALA A 151 -5.67 -3.63 -17.29
C ALA A 151 -6.98 -4.21 -17.83
N PHE A 152 -7.12 -4.32 -19.15
CA PHE A 152 -8.40 -4.72 -19.77
C PHE A 152 -8.35 -6.10 -20.44
N TYR A 153 -7.20 -6.77 -20.44
CA TYR A 153 -7.04 -8.09 -21.07
C TYR A 153 -7.91 -9.18 -20.42
N HIS A 154 -8.34 -8.98 -19.18
CA HIS A 154 -9.20 -9.90 -18.43
C HIS A 154 -10.69 -9.51 -18.51
N LEU A 155 -11.05 -8.56 -19.39
CA LEU A 155 -12.42 -8.13 -19.66
C LEU A 155 -13.25 -7.82 -18.38
N PRO A 156 -12.78 -6.91 -17.50
CA PRO A 156 -13.47 -6.62 -16.24
C PRO A 156 -14.91 -6.15 -16.48
N GLN A 157 -15.85 -6.64 -15.67
CA GLN A 157 -17.27 -6.30 -15.75
C GLN A 157 -17.68 -5.31 -14.64
N THR A 158 -16.92 -5.29 -13.55
CA THR A 158 -17.19 -4.49 -12.36
C THR A 158 -15.97 -3.68 -11.93
N LEU A 159 -16.19 -2.65 -11.11
CA LEU A 159 -15.08 -1.95 -10.44
C LEU A 159 -14.29 -2.90 -9.53
N ASP A 160 -14.95 -3.89 -8.93
CA ASP A 160 -14.29 -4.88 -8.09
C ASP A 160 -13.28 -5.71 -8.87
N ASP A 161 -13.54 -6.05 -10.13
CA ASP A 161 -12.57 -6.77 -10.98
C ASP A 161 -11.28 -5.95 -11.16
N VAL A 162 -11.41 -4.64 -11.40
CA VAL A 162 -10.28 -3.71 -11.54
C VAL A 162 -9.50 -3.57 -10.22
N ILE A 163 -10.23 -3.46 -9.10
CA ILE A 163 -9.64 -3.37 -7.77
C ILE A 163 -8.88 -4.65 -7.43
N ASN A 164 -9.52 -5.80 -7.63
CA ASN A 164 -8.98 -7.13 -7.38
C ASN A 164 -7.72 -7.41 -8.19
N GLN A 165 -7.67 -7.00 -9.46
CA GLN A 165 -6.46 -7.12 -10.28
C GLN A 165 -5.30 -6.33 -9.66
N THR A 166 -5.53 -5.09 -9.26
CA THR A 166 -4.50 -4.25 -8.63
C THR A 166 -4.01 -4.87 -7.33
N VAL A 167 -4.93 -5.29 -6.46
CA VAL A 167 -4.63 -5.93 -5.17
C VAL A 167 -3.81 -7.20 -5.36
N ASN A 168 -4.20 -8.08 -6.28
CA ASN A 168 -3.45 -9.32 -6.53
C ASN A 168 -2.04 -9.02 -7.06
N ARG A 169 -1.89 -8.05 -7.97
CA ARG A 169 -0.57 -7.66 -8.47
C ARG A 169 0.31 -7.03 -7.39
N VAL A 170 -0.28 -6.38 -6.38
CA VAL A 170 0.45 -5.88 -5.21
C VAL A 170 0.96 -7.05 -4.39
N LEU A 171 0.14 -8.08 -4.16
CA LEU A 171 0.54 -9.30 -3.44
C LEU A 171 1.68 -10.04 -4.15
N ASP A 172 1.67 -10.05 -5.49
CA ASP A 172 2.76 -10.62 -6.30
C ASP A 172 4.11 -9.96 -5.99
N GLN A 173 4.16 -8.67 -5.61
CA GLN A 173 5.42 -7.98 -5.26
C GLN A 173 6.06 -8.47 -3.95
N PHE A 174 5.31 -9.19 -3.12
CA PHE A 174 5.78 -9.71 -1.82
C PHE A 174 5.86 -11.24 -1.79
N ASP A 175 5.69 -11.89 -2.95
CA ASP A 175 5.57 -13.35 -3.09
C ASP A 175 4.53 -13.93 -2.11
N ILE A 176 3.36 -13.28 -2.01
CA ILE A 176 2.25 -13.75 -1.19
C ILE A 176 1.26 -14.48 -2.11
N PRO A 177 1.27 -15.82 -2.13
CA PRO A 177 0.34 -16.58 -2.95
C PRO A 177 -1.06 -16.55 -2.33
N LEU A 178 -2.07 -16.48 -3.20
CA LEU A 178 -3.46 -16.74 -2.84
C LEU A 178 -3.85 -18.15 -3.27
N PRO A 179 -4.82 -18.80 -2.61
CA PRO A 179 -5.36 -20.09 -3.08
C PRO A 179 -5.92 -20.01 -4.50
N HIS A 180 -6.51 -18.87 -4.85
CA HIS A 180 -7.01 -18.53 -6.17
C HIS A 180 -6.65 -17.08 -6.49
N ASP A 181 -6.20 -16.83 -7.71
CA ASP A 181 -5.99 -15.45 -8.19
C ASP A 181 -7.32 -14.70 -8.23
N LEU A 182 -7.28 -13.40 -7.92
CA LEU A 182 -8.46 -12.53 -7.93
C LEU A 182 -8.82 -12.03 -9.35
N PHE A 183 -8.04 -12.39 -10.36
CA PHE A 183 -8.25 -12.04 -11.76
C PHE A 183 -7.62 -13.11 -12.67
N VAL A 184 -8.03 -13.17 -13.93
CA VAL A 184 -7.44 -14.09 -14.91
C VAL A 184 -6.06 -13.59 -15.34
N ARG A 185 -5.00 -14.34 -15.02
CA ARG A 185 -3.63 -14.02 -15.48
C ARG A 185 -3.50 -14.14 -17.00
N TRP A 186 -2.65 -13.30 -17.58
CA TRP A 186 -2.32 -13.37 -19.00
C TRP A 186 -1.59 -14.69 -19.32
N GLN A 187 -2.04 -15.42 -20.34
CA GLN A 187 -1.50 -16.73 -20.73
C GLN A 187 -0.67 -16.71 -22.02
N GLY A 188 -0.47 -15.54 -22.62
CA GLY A 188 0.00 -15.44 -24.01
C GLY A 188 -1.17 -15.43 -24.99
N ALA A 189 -0.84 -15.22 -26.27
CA ALA A 189 -1.77 -15.29 -27.39
C ALA A 189 -1.65 -16.65 -28.09
#